data_AF-A0A521V949-F1
#
_entry.id   AF-A0A521V949-F1
#
_cell.length_a   1.000
_cell.length_b   1.000
_cell.length_c   1.000
_cell.angle_alpha   90.00
_cell.angle_beta   90.00
_cell.angle_gamma   90.00
#
_symmetry.space_group_name_H-M   'P 1'
#
loop_
_entity.id
_entity.type
_entity.pdbx_description
1 polymer ?
#
loop_
_entity_poly.entity_id
_entity_poly.type
_entity_poly.pdbx_seq_one_letter_code
_entity_poly.pdbx_strand_id
1 'polypeptide(L)'
;MFYALLAGQVMIGAILWLQLKEQTGGGSADTGMFGLLVPAIVLGGVGASFLLQKFSLSSAASLHTTEEKWGHFQKIWVLRAALQEGANLSAIVLALMTGQTRLMLWFPIGVAAFILLRPSLFAFGNDYDVEESGLEEIAS
;
A
#
# COMPACT_ATOMS: atom_id res chain seq x y z
N MET A 1 12.63 5.50 2.63
CA MET A 1 11.52 5.43 1.65
C MET A 1 10.16 5.15 2.31
N PHE A 2 9.97 4.05 3.05
CA PHE A 2 8.68 3.71 3.70
C PHE A 2 8.02 4.87 4.46
N TYR A 3 8.75 5.52 5.38
CA TYR A 3 8.20 6.65 6.15
C TYR A 3 7.84 7.87 5.30
N ALA A 4 8.51 8.08 4.17
CA ALA A 4 8.19 9.18 3.26
C ALA A 4 6.86 8.93 2.54
N LEU A 5 6.63 7.69 2.06
CA LEU A 5 5.36 7.31 1.43
C LEU A 5 4.21 7.30 2.45
N LEU A 6 4.46 6.82 3.68
CA LEU A 6 3.50 6.86 4.76
C LEU A 6 3.13 8.30 5.14
N ALA A 7 4.12 9.17 5.33
CA ALA A 7 3.89 10.58 5.65
C ALA A 7 3.14 11.29 4.51
N GLY A 8 3.50 11.02 3.25
CA GLY A 8 2.85 11.59 2.08
C GLY A 8 1.36 11.30 2.02
N GLN A 9 0.97 10.02 2.08
CA GLN A 9 -0.45 9.66 2.06
C GLN A 9 -1.21 10.19 3.28
N VAL A 10 -0.61 10.16 4.48
CA VAL A 10 -1.25 10.67 5.71
C VAL A 10 -1.47 12.18 5.63
N MET A 11 -0.48 12.93 5.15
CA MET A 11 -0.60 14.38 4.94
C MET A 11 -1.69 14.70 3.92
N ILE A 12 -1.71 14.01 2.77
CA ILE A 12 -2.75 14.19 1.75
C ILE A 12 -4.12 13.86 2.33
N GLY A 13 -4.26 12.72 3.02
CA GLY A 13 -5.51 12.34 3.67
C GLY A 13 -5.98 13.38 4.68
N ALA A 14 -5.08 13.96 5.48
CA ALA A 14 -5.43 15.01 6.43
C ALA A 14 -5.93 16.29 5.74
N ILE A 15 -5.26 16.76 4.69
CA ILE A 15 -5.67 17.96 3.93
C ILE A 15 -7.05 17.74 3.32
N LEU A 16 -7.25 16.60 2.67
CA LEU A 16 -8.49 16.30 1.96
C LEU A 16 -9.66 16.05 2.92
N TRP A 17 -9.38 15.56 4.14
CA TRP A 17 -10.38 15.47 5.22
C TRP A 17 -10.93 16.84 5.62
N LEU A 18 -10.03 17.82 5.79
CA LEU A 18 -10.41 19.19 6.15
C LEU A 18 -11.27 19.81 5.05
N GLN A 19 -10.89 19.62 3.79
CA GLN A 19 -11.65 20.10 2.64
C GLN A 19 -13.05 19.46 2.55
N LEU A 20 -13.15 18.14 2.77
CA LEU A 20 -14.44 17.43 2.77
C LEU A 20 -15.38 17.90 3.88
N LYS A 21 -14.85 18.24 5.06
CA LYS A 21 -15.67 18.78 6.16
C LYS A 21 -16.34 20.10 5.79
N GLU A 22 -15.63 20.98 5.08
CA GLU A 22 -16.18 22.27 4.62
C GLU A 22 -17.24 22.09 3.51
N GLN A 23 -17.16 21.00 2.74
CA GLN A 23 -18.11 20.69 1.66
C GLN A 23 -19.38 19.96 2.10
N THR A 24 -19.61 19.75 3.41
CA THR A 24 -20.74 18.93 3.93
C THR A 24 -22.17 19.47 3.67
N GLY A 25 -22.34 20.45 2.78
CA GLY A 25 -23.64 20.88 2.27
C GLY A 25 -23.96 20.33 0.88
N GLY A 26 -24.66 19.19 0.79
CA GLY A 26 -25.57 18.92 -0.34
C GLY A 26 -25.10 18.01 -1.49
N GLY A 27 -24.23 17.03 -1.28
CA GLY A 27 -23.85 16.06 -2.32
C GLY A 27 -24.87 14.93 -2.53
N SER A 28 -25.88 15.13 -3.38
CA SER A 28 -26.82 14.10 -3.87
C SER A 28 -26.19 13.18 -4.94
N ALA A 29 -24.95 12.72 -4.73
CA ALA A 29 -24.26 11.87 -5.69
C ALA A 29 -24.65 10.40 -5.49
N ASP A 30 -25.06 9.76 -6.59
CA ASP A 30 -25.51 8.36 -6.68
C ASP A 30 -24.65 7.40 -5.83
N THR A 31 -25.19 7.06 -4.67
CA THR A 31 -24.52 6.30 -3.60
C THR A 31 -24.17 4.88 -4.01
N GLY A 32 -24.84 4.34 -5.05
CA GLY A 32 -24.77 2.93 -5.40
C GLY A 32 -23.41 2.49 -5.95
N MET A 33 -22.92 3.17 -6.99
CA MET A 33 -21.70 2.74 -7.69
C MET A 33 -20.44 3.04 -6.88
N PHE A 34 -20.29 4.28 -6.38
CA PHE A 34 -19.09 4.69 -5.63
C PHE A 34 -19.02 4.04 -4.25
N GLY A 35 -20.17 3.70 -3.66
CA GLY A 35 -20.26 2.97 -2.40
C GLY A 35 -19.59 1.60 -2.44
N LEU A 36 -19.58 0.94 -3.60
CA LEU A 36 -18.94 -0.38 -3.80
C LEU A 36 -17.55 -0.25 -4.46
N LEU A 37 -17.37 0.72 -5.35
CA LEU A 37 -16.11 0.94 -6.06
C LEU A 37 -14.94 1.29 -5.13
N VAL A 38 -15.16 2.19 -4.16
CA VAL A 38 -14.09 2.59 -3.23
C VAL A 38 -13.60 1.40 -2.38
N PRO A 39 -14.47 0.64 -1.70
CA PRO A 39 -14.05 -0.60 -1.03
C PRO A 39 -13.33 -1.56 -1.97
N ALA A 40 -13.84 -1.76 -3.19
CA ALA A 40 -13.26 -2.67 -4.16
C ALA A 40 -11.84 -2.24 -4.59
N ILE A 41 -11.60 -0.93 -4.75
CA ILE A 41 -10.25 -0.40 -5.05
C ILE A 41 -9.31 -0.61 -3.88
N VAL A 42 -9.73 -0.30 -2.64
CA VAL A 42 -8.87 -0.47 -1.45
C VAL A 42 -8.55 -1.94 -1.24
N LEU A 43 -9.57 -2.81 -1.18
CA LEU A 43 -9.38 -4.24 -0.97
C LEU A 43 -8.66 -4.90 -2.15
N GLY A 44 -8.96 -4.46 -3.37
CA GLY A 44 -8.29 -4.91 -4.59
C GLY A 44 -6.81 -4.52 -4.62
N GLY A 45 -6.47 -3.29 -4.20
CA GLY A 45 -5.08 -2.85 -4.05
C GLY A 45 -4.32 -3.67 -3.02
N VAL A 46 -4.96 -3.93 -1.86
CA VAL A 46 -4.40 -4.81 -0.82
C VAL A 46 -4.16 -6.20 -1.38
N GLY A 47 -5.18 -6.84 -1.94
CA GLY A 47 -5.09 -8.19 -2.50
C GLY A 47 -4.05 -8.29 -3.61
N ALA A 48 -4.04 -7.34 -4.54
CA ALA A 48 -3.08 -7.30 -5.64
C ALA A 48 -1.64 -7.13 -5.13
N SER A 49 -1.42 -6.37 -4.05
CA SER A 49 -0.09 -6.23 -3.45
C SER A 49 0.43 -7.55 -2.86
N PHE A 50 -0.44 -8.40 -2.30
CA PHE A 50 -0.07 -9.72 -1.78
C PHE A 50 0.11 -10.74 -2.91
N LEU A 51 -0.74 -10.71 -3.94
CA LEU A 51 -0.60 -11.57 -5.11
C LEU A 51 0.72 -11.30 -5.86
N LEU A 52 1.07 -10.01 -5.99
CA LEU A 52 2.34 -9.61 -6.59
C LEU A 52 3.53 -10.22 -5.84
N GLN A 53 3.55 -10.17 -4.50
CA GLN A 53 4.60 -10.82 -3.72
C GLN A 53 4.67 -12.32 -4.02
N LYS A 54 3.54 -13.01 -4.01
CA LYS A 54 3.48 -14.45 -4.25
C LYS A 54 4.01 -14.82 -5.64
N PHE A 55 3.67 -14.07 -6.67
CA PHE A 55 4.17 -14.32 -8.03
C PHE A 55 5.66 -14.00 -8.15
N SER A 56 6.12 -12.91 -7.54
CA SER A 56 7.53 -12.55 -7.59
C SER A 56 8.43 -13.52 -6.81
N LEU A 57 7.96 -14.11 -5.71
CA LEU A 57 8.70 -15.15 -4.99
C LEU A 57 8.91 -16.41 -5.84
N SER A 58 7.99 -16.74 -6.75
CA SER A 58 8.21 -17.86 -7.68
C SER A 58 9.40 -17.62 -8.62
N SER A 59 9.65 -16.35 -8.99
CA SER A 59 10.80 -15.94 -9.81
C SER A 59 12.08 -15.78 -8.97
N ALA A 60 11.98 -15.68 -7.64
CA ALA A 60 13.12 -15.56 -6.76
C ALA A 60 13.92 -16.87 -6.63
N ALA A 61 13.33 -18.02 -7.00
CA ALA A 61 14.00 -19.32 -6.97
C ALA A 61 15.21 -19.42 -7.91
N SER A 62 15.31 -18.56 -8.92
CA SER A 62 16.45 -18.51 -9.84
C SER A 62 17.58 -17.58 -9.38
N LEU A 63 17.46 -16.95 -8.20
CA LEU A 63 18.47 -16.04 -7.66
C LEU A 63 19.42 -16.79 -6.74
N HIS A 64 20.73 -16.67 -6.98
CA HIS A 64 21.74 -17.49 -6.30
C HIS A 64 22.45 -16.74 -5.18
N THR A 65 22.62 -15.42 -5.31
CA THR A 65 23.33 -14.63 -4.31
C THR A 65 22.39 -13.89 -3.38
N THR A 66 22.84 -13.65 -2.15
CA THR A 66 22.08 -12.89 -1.15
C THR A 66 21.83 -11.45 -1.61
N GLU A 67 22.81 -10.85 -2.29
CA GLU A 67 22.71 -9.50 -2.87
C GLU A 67 21.64 -9.43 -3.98
N GLU A 68 21.58 -10.42 -4.88
CA GLU A 68 20.54 -10.51 -5.91
C GLU A 68 19.15 -10.66 -5.29
N LYS A 69 19.01 -11.53 -4.28
CA LYS A 69 17.77 -11.73 -3.53
C LYS A 69 17.33 -10.43 -2.84
N TRP A 70 18.26 -9.70 -2.25
CA TRP A 70 17.99 -8.42 -1.58
C TRP A 70 17.53 -7.34 -2.57
N GLY A 71 18.25 -7.20 -3.69
CA GLY A 71 17.87 -6.28 -4.76
C GLY A 71 16.49 -6.60 -5.33
N HIS A 72 16.16 -7.89 -5.49
CA HIS A 72 14.83 -8.32 -5.91
C HIS A 72 13.77 -8.01 -4.85
N PHE A 73 14.01 -8.31 -3.57
CA PHE A 73 13.12 -7.96 -2.46
C PHE A 73 12.78 -6.47 -2.43
N GLN A 74 13.79 -5.60 -2.54
CA GLN A 74 13.60 -4.16 -2.56
C GLN A 74 12.74 -3.70 -3.75
N LYS A 75 12.99 -4.22 -4.96
CA LYS A 75 12.20 -3.89 -6.16
C LYS A 75 10.73 -4.27 -5.99
N ILE A 76 10.47 -5.50 -5.53
CA ILE A 76 9.10 -5.97 -5.29
C ILE A 76 8.43 -5.17 -4.20
N TRP A 77 9.15 -4.84 -3.13
CA TRP A 77 8.63 -4.02 -2.06
C TRP A 77 8.19 -2.63 -2.55
N VAL A 78 9.01 -1.94 -3.36
CA VAL A 78 8.64 -0.64 -3.94
C VAL A 78 7.38 -0.74 -4.80
N LEU A 79 7.28 -1.79 -5.61
CA LEU A 79 6.12 -1.98 -6.49
C LEU A 79 4.83 -2.24 -5.69
N ARG A 80 4.91 -3.04 -4.62
CA ARG A 80 3.79 -3.29 -3.70
C ARG A 80 3.36 -2.00 -2.98
N ALA A 81 4.33 -1.22 -2.51
CA ALA A 81 4.09 0.05 -1.86
C ALA A 81 3.38 1.03 -2.81
N ALA A 82 3.86 1.17 -4.05
CA ALA A 82 3.25 2.04 -5.05
C ALA A 82 1.82 1.62 -5.43
N LEU A 83 1.57 0.31 -5.55
CA LEU A 83 0.24 -0.22 -5.85
C LEU A 83 -0.75 0.08 -4.71
N GLN A 84 -0.32 -0.16 -3.47
CA GLN A 84 -1.13 0.09 -2.28
C GLN A 84 -1.38 1.59 -2.08
N GLU A 85 -0.36 2.43 -2.26
CA GLU A 85 -0.48 3.89 -2.18
C GLU A 85 -1.43 4.43 -3.27
N GLY A 86 -1.27 3.97 -4.52
CA GLY A 86 -2.14 4.37 -5.62
C GLY A 86 -3.61 4.01 -5.38
N ALA A 87 -3.87 2.81 -4.87
CA ALA A 87 -5.22 2.40 -4.48
C ALA A 87 -5.79 3.29 -3.36
N ASN A 88 -4.98 3.59 -2.34
CA ASN A 88 -5.40 4.37 -1.19
C ASN A 88 -5.64 5.85 -1.53
N LEU A 89 -4.81 6.44 -2.39
CA LEU A 89 -4.99 7.81 -2.90
C LEU A 89 -6.24 7.90 -3.79
N SER A 90 -6.46 6.90 -4.65
CA SER A 90 -7.66 6.84 -5.50
C SER A 90 -8.94 6.83 -4.67
N ALA A 91 -8.95 6.11 -3.53
CA ALA A 91 -10.09 6.10 -2.61
C ALA A 91 -10.41 7.50 -2.04
N ILE A 92 -9.41 8.30 -1.66
CA ILE A 92 -9.66 9.67 -1.16
C ILE A 92 -10.13 10.59 -2.29
N VAL A 93 -9.53 10.49 -3.49
CA VAL A 93 -9.96 11.28 -4.65
C VAL A 93 -11.43 11.02 -4.96
N LEU A 94 -11.86 9.75 -4.94
CA LEU A 94 -13.27 9.39 -5.13
C LEU A 94 -14.17 9.89 -3.99
N ALA A 95 -13.68 9.87 -2.74
CA ALA A 95 -14.41 10.45 -1.61
C ALA A 95 -14.65 11.97 -1.80
N LEU A 96 -13.65 12.70 -2.31
CA LEU A 96 -13.80 14.12 -2.65
C LEU A 96 -14.76 14.36 -3.80
N MET A 97 -14.62 13.62 -4.90
CA MET A 97 -15.47 13.78 -6.09
C MET A 97 -16.96 13.58 -5.77
N THR A 98 -17.26 12.67 -4.85
CA THR A 98 -18.63 12.38 -4.42
C THR A 98 -19.12 13.25 -3.28
N GLY A 99 -18.23 13.98 -2.61
CA GLY A 99 -18.52 14.71 -1.38
C GLY A 99 -18.95 13.81 -0.20
N GLN A 100 -18.78 12.48 -0.32
CA GLN A 100 -19.27 11.54 0.68
C GLN A 100 -18.19 11.23 1.72
N THR A 101 -18.29 11.87 2.88
CA THR A 101 -17.37 11.67 4.01
C THR A 101 -17.30 10.21 4.48
N ARG A 102 -18.36 9.41 4.27
CA ARG A 102 -18.38 7.97 4.59
C ARG A 102 -17.34 7.17 3.81
N LEU A 103 -17.07 7.52 2.55
CA LEU A 103 -16.07 6.83 1.72
C LEU A 103 -14.66 7.02 2.26
N MET A 104 -14.43 8.10 3.00
CA MET A 104 -13.14 8.38 3.61
C MET A 104 -12.77 7.42 4.75
N LEU A 105 -13.72 6.64 5.28
CA LEU A 105 -13.44 5.60 6.27
C LEU A 105 -12.59 4.45 5.70
N TRP A 106 -12.54 4.29 4.38
CA TRP A 106 -11.70 3.29 3.72
C TRP A 106 -10.22 3.68 3.66
N PHE A 107 -9.92 4.97 3.72
CA PHE A 107 -8.54 5.47 3.71
C PHE A 107 -7.68 4.94 4.88
N PRO A 108 -8.10 5.04 6.16
CA PRO A 108 -7.30 4.49 7.26
C PRO A 108 -7.12 2.97 7.17
N ILE A 109 -8.06 2.24 6.56
CA ILE A 109 -7.90 0.80 6.29
C ILE A 109 -6.76 0.58 5.28
N GLY A 110 -6.74 1.36 4.20
CA GLY A 110 -5.64 1.32 3.22
C GLY A 110 -4.28 1.71 3.81
N VAL A 111 -4.24 2.70 4.70
CA VAL A 111 -3.04 3.09 5.46
C VAL A 111 -2.59 1.96 6.39
N ALA A 112 -3.51 1.36 7.14
CA ALA A 112 -3.20 0.24 8.03
C ALA A 112 -2.60 -0.93 7.25
N ALA A 113 -3.19 -1.28 6.09
CA ALA A 113 -2.65 -2.30 5.21
C ALA A 113 -1.26 -1.92 4.65
N PHE A 114 -1.03 -0.65 4.31
CA PHE A 114 0.30 -0.16 3.92
C PHE A 114 1.34 -0.32 5.03
N ILE A 115 0.97 -0.05 6.29
CA ILE A 115 1.86 -0.23 7.43
C ILE A 115 2.30 -1.70 7.59
N LEU A 116 1.41 -2.64 7.28
CA LEU A 116 1.74 -4.08 7.29
C LEU A 116 2.74 -4.47 6.20
N LEU A 117 2.91 -3.65 5.15
CA LEU A 117 3.93 -3.84 4.11
C LEU A 117 5.32 -3.34 4.53
N ARG A 118 5.54 -2.96 5.80
CA ARG A 118 6.82 -2.43 6.26
C ARG A 118 7.97 -3.39 5.90
N PRO A 119 9.01 -2.91 5.18
CA PRO A 119 10.15 -3.77 4.84
C PRO A 119 10.93 -4.07 6.13
N SER A 120 11.31 -5.32 6.33
CA SER A 120 12.15 -5.75 7.45
C SER A 120 13.12 -6.84 7.01
N LEU A 121 14.31 -6.89 7.62
CA LEU A 121 15.29 -7.96 7.39
C LEU A 121 14.72 -9.33 7.76
N PHE A 122 13.88 -9.38 8.79
CA PHE A 122 13.16 -10.59 9.17
C PHE A 122 12.22 -11.10 8.06
N ALA A 123 11.42 -10.21 7.47
CA ALA A 123 10.56 -10.57 6.34
C ALA A 123 11.38 -11.02 5.13
N PHE A 124 12.52 -10.38 4.86
CA PHE A 124 13.43 -10.79 3.79
C PHE A 124 14.01 -12.20 4.03
N GLY A 125 14.54 -12.46 5.23
CA GLY A 125 15.10 -13.77 5.58
C GLY A 125 14.07 -14.89 5.47
N ASN A 126 12.84 -14.64 5.93
CA ASN A 126 11.74 -15.61 5.85
C ASN A 126 11.23 -15.81 4.40
N ASP A 127 11.15 -14.76 3.60
CA ASP A 127 10.62 -14.84 2.23
C ASP A 127 11.61 -15.47 1.23
N TYR A 128 12.92 -15.29 1.46
CA TYR A 128 13.98 -15.72 0.53
C TYR A 128 14.85 -16.86 1.07
N ASP A 129 14.49 -17.41 2.23
CA ASP A 129 15.19 -18.49 2.94
C ASP A 129 16.70 -18.19 3.04
N VAL A 130 17.01 -17.04 3.63
CA VAL A 130 18.39 -16.55 3.79
C VAL A 130 18.87 -16.84 5.21
N GLU A 131 20.03 -17.50 5.32
CA GLU A 131 20.69 -17.79 6.58
C GLU A 131 21.13 -16.51 7.31
N GLU A 132 21.28 -16.60 8.64
CA GLU A 132 21.64 -15.48 9.52
C GLU A 132 22.96 -14.79 9.11
N SER A 133 23.93 -15.56 8.61
CA SER A 133 25.21 -15.06 8.07
C SER A 133 25.04 -14.14 6.86
N GLY A 134 24.09 -14.44 5.97
CA GLY A 134 23.77 -13.59 4.81
C GLY A 134 22.97 -12.35 5.20
N LEU A 135 22.25 -12.38 6.32
CA LEU A 135 21.55 -11.20 6.85
C LEU A 135 22.54 -10.21 7.48
N GLU A 136 23.58 -10.69 8.16
CA GLU A 136 24.65 -9.85 8.71
C GLU A 136 25.44 -9.13 7.61
N GLU A 137 25.70 -9.81 6.48
CA GLU A 137 26.38 -9.23 5.30
C GLU A 137 25.62 -8.03 4.70
N ILE A 138 24.29 -8.05 4.73
CA ILE A 138 23.46 -6.94 4.25
C ILE A 138 23.30 -5.84 5.30
N ALA A 139 23.47 -6.17 6.57
CA ALA A 139 23.31 -5.23 7.68
C ALA A 139 24.58 -4.44 8.01
N SER A 140 25.76 -4.92 7.57
CA SER A 140 27.07 -4.25 7.72
C SER A 140 27.30 -3.15 6.69
#